data_AF-A0A2V7WN76-F1
#
_entry.id   AF-A0A2V7WN76-F1
#
_cell.length_a   1.000
_cell.length_b   1.000
_cell.length_c   1.000
_cell.angle_alpha   90.00
_cell.angle_beta   90.00
_cell.angle_gamma   90.00
#
_symmetry.space_group_name_H-M   'P 1'
#
loop_
_entity.id
_entity.type
_entity.pdbx_description
1 polymer ?
#
loop_
_entity_poly.entity_id
_entity_poly.type
_entity_poly.pdbx_seq_one_letter_code
_entity_poly.pdbx_strand_id
1 'polypeptide(L)'
;MPVRGILGRKVGMTQIFATDGTLVPVTVVEAGPCLVVQKKTADRDGYTAVQIGLVEARPDRRANRSRKGHFDRAGVAPMRNLAEVELDGDDELKPGDKVLCDTFKEKDHVDVIGVSKGKGFAGVIRRHHFRGGAATHGSMFHRAPGSIGASAFPSRVMPGNRSSGRLGGRQATAKNLIVVRVDAEKNLIYLRGPVPGARRSLVKIVRSTFAKPE
;
A
#
# COMPACT_ATOMS: atom_id res chain seq x y z
N MET A 1 -20.61 7.41 3.54
CA MET A 1 -19.34 8.17 3.46
C MET A 1 -18.76 7.82 2.10
N PRO A 2 -18.46 8.81 1.26
CA PRO A 2 -18.49 8.57 -0.17
C PRO A 2 -17.34 7.70 -0.66
N VAL A 3 -16.12 7.87 -0.13
CA VAL A 3 -14.93 7.15 -0.62
C VAL A 3 -14.36 6.22 0.45
N ARG A 4 -14.10 4.95 0.08
CA ARG A 4 -13.53 3.94 0.98
C ARG A 4 -12.04 4.06 1.24
N GLY A 5 -11.37 5.07 0.68
CA GLY A 5 -9.92 5.12 0.67
C GLY A 5 -9.33 6.44 0.20
N ILE A 6 -8.05 6.62 0.52
CA ILE A 6 -7.28 7.84 0.23
C ILE A 6 -5.85 7.47 -0.17
N LEU A 7 -5.23 8.32 -0.98
CA LEU A 7 -3.79 8.24 -1.26
C LEU A 7 -2.99 9.07 -0.27
N GLY A 8 -1.80 8.59 0.06
CA GLY A 8 -0.90 9.31 0.95
C GLY A 8 0.55 8.95 0.78
N ARG A 9 1.41 9.61 1.55
CA ARG A 9 2.84 9.38 1.62
C ARG A 9 3.26 9.00 3.02
N LYS A 10 4.04 7.92 3.12
CA LYS A 10 4.62 7.49 4.40
C LYS A 10 5.65 8.52 4.88
N VAL A 11 5.38 9.23 5.98
CA VAL A 11 6.28 10.26 6.52
C VAL A 11 7.38 9.64 7.38
N GLY A 12 7.03 8.67 8.23
CA GLY A 12 7.96 8.07 9.19
C GLY A 12 7.25 7.25 10.25
N MET A 13 7.99 6.82 11.28
CA MET A 13 7.43 6.15 12.46
C MET A 13 7.77 6.98 13.70
N THR A 14 6.86 7.00 14.65
CA THR A 14 7.03 7.62 15.97
C THR A 14 6.29 6.77 17.02
N GLN A 15 6.30 7.22 18.26
CA GLN A 15 5.55 6.61 19.36
C GLN A 15 4.59 7.64 19.96
N ILE A 16 3.43 7.18 20.40
CA ILE A 16 2.43 7.98 21.12
C ILE A 16 2.12 7.24 22.42
N PHE A 17 1.96 7.98 23.51
CA PHE A 17 1.45 7.43 24.77
C PHE A 17 -0.06 7.53 24.79
N ALA A 18 -0.73 6.42 25.05
CA ALA A 18 -2.17 6.40 25.30
C ALA A 18 -2.47 6.95 26.72
N THR A 19 -3.75 7.21 27.00
CA THR A 19 -4.20 7.79 28.28
C THR A 19 -3.91 6.91 29.49
N ASP A 20 -3.76 5.61 29.28
CA ASP A 20 -3.37 4.60 30.28
C ASP A 20 -1.85 4.50 30.49
N GLY A 21 -1.06 5.32 29.78
CA GLY A 21 0.41 5.27 29.81
C GLY A 21 1.02 4.23 28.86
N THR A 22 0.22 3.48 28.11
CA THR A 22 0.72 2.48 27.16
C THR A 22 1.43 3.15 25.97
N LEU A 23 2.63 2.68 25.64
CA LEU A 23 3.37 3.12 24.46
C LEU A 23 2.84 2.43 23.20
N VAL A 24 2.34 3.22 22.25
CA VAL A 24 1.81 2.74 20.96
C VAL A 24 2.74 3.15 19.82
N PRO A 25 3.38 2.19 19.10
CA PRO A 25 4.18 2.50 17.93
C PRO A 25 3.27 2.83 16.74
N VAL A 26 3.49 4.00 16.14
CA VAL A 26 2.66 4.50 15.04
C VAL A 26 3.48 4.84 13.81
N THR A 27 2.94 4.53 12.63
CA THR A 27 3.40 5.08 11.36
C THR A 27 2.59 6.32 11.03
N VAL A 28 3.28 7.42 10.72
CA VAL A 28 2.67 8.67 10.26
C VAL A 28 2.56 8.64 8.74
N VAL A 29 1.36 8.87 8.22
CA VAL A 29 1.07 9.00 6.79
C VAL A 29 0.44 10.35 6.52
N GLU A 30 1.01 11.10 5.58
CA GLU A 30 0.41 12.31 5.02
C GLU A 30 -0.63 11.88 3.98
N ALA A 31 -1.90 11.97 4.33
CA ALA A 31 -3.03 11.47 3.55
C ALA A 31 -3.84 12.63 2.98
N GLY A 32 -3.45 13.08 1.79
CA GLY A 32 -4.13 14.13 1.05
C GLY A 32 -3.45 15.51 1.13
N PRO A 33 -4.08 16.53 0.52
CA PRO A 33 -5.39 16.49 -0.12
C PRO A 33 -5.39 15.64 -1.42
N CYS A 34 -6.43 14.84 -1.63
CA CYS A 34 -6.64 14.11 -2.88
C CYS A 34 -7.77 14.76 -3.69
N LEU A 35 -7.64 14.82 -5.02
CA LEU A 35 -8.68 15.33 -5.91
C LEU A 35 -9.31 14.21 -6.72
N VAL A 36 -10.62 14.28 -6.91
CA VAL A 36 -11.34 13.39 -7.82
C VAL A 36 -11.03 13.79 -9.27
N VAL A 37 -10.54 12.84 -10.07
CA VAL A 37 -10.20 13.06 -11.49
C VAL A 37 -11.29 12.49 -12.39
N GLN A 38 -11.79 11.30 -12.10
CA GLN A 38 -12.80 10.64 -12.91
C GLN A 38 -13.71 9.78 -12.02
N LYS A 39 -15.01 9.86 -12.25
CA LYS A 39 -15.99 8.88 -11.77
C LYS A 39 -16.17 7.79 -12.83
N LYS A 40 -16.12 6.53 -12.40
CA LYS A 40 -16.44 5.34 -13.20
C LYS A 40 -17.82 4.84 -12.80
N THR A 41 -18.64 4.54 -13.79
CA THR A 41 -20.03 4.12 -13.61
C THR A 41 -20.24 2.73 -14.20
N ALA A 42 -21.21 1.99 -13.65
CA ALA A 42 -21.55 0.65 -14.11
C ALA A 42 -21.90 0.61 -15.61
N ASP A 43 -22.67 1.58 -16.10
CA ASP A 43 -23.13 1.60 -17.50
C ASP A 43 -22.01 1.80 -18.51
N ARG A 44 -20.99 2.58 -18.17
CA ARG A 44 -19.90 2.95 -19.09
C ARG A 44 -18.68 2.05 -18.91
N ASP A 45 -18.30 1.78 -17.67
CA ASP A 45 -17.02 1.14 -17.31
C ASP A 45 -17.21 -0.30 -16.78
N GLY A 46 -18.45 -0.73 -16.51
CA GLY A 46 -18.77 -2.06 -15.98
C GLY A 46 -18.61 -2.21 -14.46
N TYR A 47 -18.22 -1.14 -13.75
CA TYR A 47 -18.09 -1.10 -12.30
C TYR A 47 -18.13 0.33 -11.76
N THR A 48 -18.40 0.48 -10.46
CA THR A 48 -18.47 1.77 -9.78
C THR A 48 -17.19 2.02 -8.99
N ALA A 49 -16.45 3.08 -9.35
CA ALA A 49 -15.25 3.51 -8.64
C ALA A 49 -14.96 4.98 -8.89
N VAL A 50 -14.12 5.58 -8.07
CA VAL A 50 -13.58 6.92 -8.28
C VAL A 50 -12.08 6.87 -8.40
N GLN A 51 -11.56 7.50 -9.46
CA GLN A 51 -10.15 7.76 -9.61
C GLN A 51 -9.79 9.04 -8.85
N ILE A 52 -8.95 8.89 -7.83
CA ILE A 52 -8.40 9.99 -7.05
C ILE A 52 -6.93 10.21 -7.40
N GLY A 53 -6.50 11.46 -7.34
CA GLY A 53 -5.10 11.86 -7.47
C GLY A 53 -4.58 12.54 -6.22
N LEU A 54 -3.35 12.22 -5.83
CA LEU A 54 -2.68 12.90 -4.72
C LEU A 54 -2.14 14.25 -5.19
N VAL A 55 -2.54 15.33 -4.54
CA VAL A 55 -2.02 16.68 -4.82
C VAL A 55 -0.63 16.80 -4.20
N GLU A 56 0.37 17.09 -5.03
CA GLU A 56 1.71 17.40 -4.57
C GLU A 56 1.93 18.91 -4.49
N ALA A 57 2.92 19.35 -3.69
CA ALA A 57 3.30 20.76 -3.56
C ALA A 57 3.62 21.45 -4.91
N ARG A 58 3.98 20.68 -5.94
CA ARG A 58 4.17 21.18 -7.31
C ARG A 58 3.41 20.29 -8.30
N PRO A 59 2.61 20.89 -9.21
CA PRO A 59 1.98 20.16 -10.30
C PRO A 59 2.99 19.38 -11.15
N ASP A 60 2.55 18.29 -11.77
CA ASP A 60 3.43 17.46 -12.58
C ASP A 60 3.71 18.09 -13.96
N ARG A 61 4.77 18.91 -14.01
CA ARG A 61 5.24 19.56 -15.26
C ARG A 61 5.67 18.56 -16.35
N ARG A 62 5.93 17.30 -15.97
CA ARG A 62 6.40 16.23 -16.87
C ARG A 62 5.27 15.33 -17.40
N ALA A 63 4.01 15.67 -17.13
CA ALA A 63 2.88 14.94 -17.69
C ALA A 63 2.91 14.98 -19.22
N ASN A 64 2.75 13.80 -19.85
CA ASN A 64 2.63 13.70 -21.30
C ASN A 64 1.29 14.28 -21.80
N ARG A 65 1.15 14.46 -23.11
CA ARG A 65 -0.03 15.10 -23.72
C ARG A 65 -1.34 14.36 -23.37
N SER A 66 -1.33 13.03 -23.37
CA SER A 66 -2.51 12.23 -23.04
C SER A 66 -2.96 12.41 -21.59
N ARG A 67 -2.02 12.41 -20.63
CA ARG A 67 -2.34 12.67 -19.22
C ARG A 67 -2.85 14.09 -19.01
N LYS A 68 -2.24 15.09 -19.68
CA LYS A 68 -2.72 16.47 -19.62
C LYS A 68 -4.17 16.57 -20.08
N GLY A 69 -4.50 16.04 -21.26
CA GLY A 69 -5.88 16.06 -21.76
C GLY A 69 -6.89 15.36 -20.83
N HIS A 70 -6.47 14.30 -20.12
CA HIS A 70 -7.29 13.65 -19.10
C HIS A 70 -7.57 14.55 -17.90
N PHE A 71 -6.55 15.26 -17.40
CA PHE A 71 -6.69 16.21 -16.30
C PHE A 71 -7.45 17.48 -16.70
N ASP A 72 -7.23 17.98 -17.93
CA ASP A 72 -7.90 19.15 -18.47
C ASP A 72 -9.42 18.91 -18.60
N ARG A 73 -9.84 17.70 -19.02
CA ARG A 73 -11.26 17.31 -19.05
C ARG A 73 -11.90 17.34 -17.66
N ALA A 74 -11.13 17.00 -16.63
CA ALA A 74 -11.59 17.04 -15.24
C ALA A 74 -11.44 18.42 -14.58
N GLY A 75 -10.83 19.40 -15.26
CA GLY A 75 -10.58 20.74 -14.72
C GLY A 75 -9.56 20.77 -13.57
N VAL A 76 -8.73 19.74 -13.41
CA VAL A 76 -7.78 19.62 -12.29
C VAL A 76 -6.33 19.74 -12.74
N ALA A 77 -5.45 20.18 -11.84
CA ALA A 77 -4.02 20.24 -12.13
C ALA A 77 -3.42 18.82 -12.32
N PRO A 78 -2.39 18.67 -13.17
CA PRO A 78 -1.74 17.39 -13.38
C PRO A 78 -1.10 16.83 -12.10
N MET A 79 -1.50 15.61 -11.73
CA MET A 79 -1.00 14.89 -10.55
C MET A 79 -0.16 13.67 -10.96
N ARG A 80 0.86 13.34 -10.16
CA ARG A 80 1.79 12.24 -10.45
C ARG A 80 1.17 10.88 -10.19
N ASN A 81 0.50 10.75 -9.06
CA ASN A 81 -0.03 9.48 -8.56
C ASN A 81 -1.55 9.50 -8.65
N LEU A 82 -2.09 8.49 -9.35
CA LEU A 82 -3.51 8.23 -9.48
C LEU A 82 -3.80 6.83 -8.95
N ALA A 83 -4.95 6.65 -8.32
CA ALA A 83 -5.46 5.34 -7.96
C ALA A 83 -6.98 5.35 -7.98
N GLU A 84 -7.55 4.19 -8.28
CA GLU A 84 -8.99 3.97 -8.20
C GLU A 84 -9.36 3.48 -6.81
N VAL A 85 -10.49 3.95 -6.30
CA VAL A 85 -11.03 3.60 -4.99
C VAL A 85 -12.51 3.33 -5.14
N GLU A 86 -12.99 2.30 -4.43
CA GLU A 86 -14.40 1.95 -4.38
C GLU A 86 -15.20 2.97 -3.57
N LEU A 87 -16.47 3.14 -3.95
CA LEU A 87 -17.44 3.98 -3.27
C LEU A 87 -18.35 3.12 -2.39
N ASP A 88 -18.72 3.61 -1.21
CA ASP A 88 -19.80 3.02 -0.40
C ASP A 88 -21.12 3.73 -0.79
N GLY A 89 -21.76 3.27 -1.86
CA GLY A 89 -23.05 3.80 -2.35
C GLY A 89 -22.95 4.72 -3.58
N ASP A 90 -24.09 5.32 -3.95
CA ASP A 90 -24.27 6.18 -5.13
C ASP A 90 -23.89 7.65 -4.90
N ASP A 91 -22.93 7.91 -4.01
CA ASP A 91 -22.53 9.29 -3.72
C ASP A 91 -22.07 10.03 -5.00
N GLU A 92 -22.67 11.21 -5.23
CA GLU A 92 -22.42 12.08 -6.38
C GLU A 92 -21.12 12.87 -6.22
N LEU A 93 -19.99 12.17 -6.14
CA LEU A 93 -18.69 12.83 -6.27
C LEU A 93 -18.51 13.34 -7.70
N LYS A 94 -18.20 14.63 -7.81
CA LYS A 94 -17.89 15.29 -9.07
C LYS A 94 -16.39 15.37 -9.27
N PRO A 95 -15.90 15.32 -10.53
CA PRO A 95 -14.52 15.68 -10.83
C PRO A 95 -14.18 17.05 -10.25
N GLY A 96 -13.04 17.15 -9.56
CA GLY A 96 -12.61 18.36 -8.85
C GLY A 96 -12.87 18.35 -7.34
N ASP A 97 -13.72 17.45 -6.83
CA ASP A 97 -13.97 17.35 -5.39
C ASP A 97 -12.73 16.93 -4.61
N LYS A 98 -12.58 17.48 -3.39
CA LYS A 98 -11.48 17.17 -2.48
C LYS A 98 -11.84 16.03 -1.53
N VAL A 99 -10.99 15.03 -1.47
CA VAL A 99 -11.02 13.95 -0.49
C VAL A 99 -9.91 14.20 0.54
N LEU A 100 -10.30 14.43 1.79
CA LEU A 100 -9.43 14.73 2.92
C LEU A 100 -9.33 13.54 3.90
N CYS A 101 -8.37 13.61 4.82
CA CYS A 101 -8.15 12.58 5.85
C CYS A 101 -9.32 12.41 6.82
N ASP A 102 -10.21 13.41 6.94
CA ASP A 102 -11.36 13.43 7.86
C ASP A 102 -12.41 12.34 7.56
N THR A 103 -12.25 11.66 6.42
CA THR A 103 -13.02 10.46 6.07
C THR A 103 -12.74 9.29 7.02
N PHE A 104 -11.62 9.31 7.75
CA PHE A 104 -11.26 8.30 8.74
C PHE A 104 -11.45 8.85 10.15
N LYS A 105 -11.94 8.00 11.05
CA LYS A 105 -12.09 8.30 12.46
C LYS A 105 -11.06 7.53 13.29
N GLU A 106 -10.83 8.00 14.51
CA GLU A 106 -10.04 7.24 15.48
C GLU A 106 -10.72 5.89 15.76
N LYS A 107 -9.89 4.87 15.98
CA LYS A 107 -10.27 3.45 16.12
C LYS A 107 -10.82 2.78 14.86
N ASP A 108 -10.87 3.47 13.72
CA ASP A 108 -11.21 2.80 12.45
C ASP A 108 -10.14 1.76 12.07
N HIS A 109 -10.60 0.67 11.46
CA HIS A 109 -9.75 -0.37 10.89
C HIS A 109 -9.49 -0.12 9.41
N VAL A 110 -8.21 -0.08 9.04
CA VAL A 110 -7.78 0.22 7.67
C VAL A 110 -6.77 -0.81 7.14
N ASP A 111 -6.84 -1.07 5.85
CA ASP A 111 -5.83 -1.81 5.11
C ASP A 111 -4.94 -0.81 4.35
N VAL A 112 -3.63 -0.95 4.50
CA VAL A 112 -2.65 -0.07 3.84
C VAL A 112 -1.88 -0.83 2.79
N ILE A 113 -2.04 -0.37 1.56
CA ILE A 113 -1.47 -0.94 0.36
C ILE A 113 -0.27 -0.09 -0.06
N GLY A 114 0.87 -0.71 -0.29
CA GLY A 114 2.07 -0.01 -0.75
C GLY A 114 3.07 -0.95 -1.40
N VAL A 115 4.13 -0.38 -1.98
CA VAL A 115 5.22 -1.16 -2.55
C VAL A 115 6.24 -1.45 -1.47
N SER A 116 6.48 -2.73 -1.19
CA SER A 116 7.49 -3.17 -0.22
C SER A 116 8.91 -2.73 -0.61
N LYS A 117 9.76 -2.47 0.40
CA LYS A 117 11.17 -2.13 0.17
C LYS A 117 11.87 -3.24 -0.63
N GLY A 118 12.57 -2.87 -1.69
CA GLY A 118 13.40 -3.80 -2.47
C GLY A 118 14.60 -4.29 -1.65
N LYS A 119 14.91 -5.58 -1.78
CA LYS A 119 16.07 -6.24 -1.14
C LYS A 119 17.06 -6.81 -2.17
N GLY A 120 16.85 -6.57 -3.46
CA GLY A 120 17.69 -7.11 -4.55
C GLY A 120 17.44 -8.60 -4.82
N PHE A 121 18.40 -9.26 -5.47
CA PHE A 121 18.40 -10.72 -5.62
C PHE A 121 18.75 -11.37 -4.28
N ALA A 122 17.85 -12.22 -3.78
CA ALA A 122 17.99 -12.88 -2.50
C ALA A 122 18.07 -14.40 -2.67
N GLY A 123 19.02 -15.02 -1.95
CA GLY A 123 19.10 -16.48 -1.83
C GLY A 123 17.92 -17.07 -1.04
N VAL A 124 17.77 -18.40 -1.08
CA VAL A 124 16.63 -19.12 -0.51
C VAL A 124 16.44 -18.93 0.99
N ILE A 125 17.53 -18.77 1.76
CA ILE A 125 17.45 -18.51 3.20
C ILE A 125 16.77 -17.17 3.46
N ARG A 126 17.23 -16.09 2.81
CA ARG A 126 16.67 -14.74 3.03
C ARG A 126 15.27 -14.58 2.42
N ARG A 127 14.98 -15.26 1.31
CA ARG A 127 13.72 -15.14 0.57
C ARG A 127 12.60 -16.00 1.14
N HIS A 128 12.93 -17.21 1.60
CA HIS A 128 11.96 -18.24 1.99
C HIS A 128 12.18 -18.83 3.38
N HIS A 129 13.14 -18.29 4.16
CA HIS A 129 13.48 -18.77 5.50
C HIS A 129 13.89 -20.25 5.54
N PHE A 130 14.54 -20.73 4.47
CA PHE A 130 15.10 -22.09 4.44
C PHE A 130 16.19 -22.24 5.51
N ARG A 131 16.30 -23.45 6.05
CA ARG A 131 17.50 -23.85 6.80
C ARG A 131 18.61 -24.21 5.81
N GLY A 132 19.84 -23.96 6.20
CA GLY A 132 21.03 -24.39 5.47
C GLY A 132 21.58 -25.70 6.01
N GLY A 133 22.69 -26.16 5.44
CA GLY A 133 23.44 -27.30 5.99
C GLY A 133 24.16 -26.98 7.28
N ALA A 134 24.64 -28.04 7.95
CA ALA A 134 25.51 -27.91 9.11
C ALA A 134 26.71 -27.01 8.79
N ALA A 135 27.18 -26.25 9.78
CA ALA A 135 28.37 -25.41 9.66
C ALA A 135 29.68 -26.19 9.91
N THR A 136 29.59 -27.35 10.55
CA THR A 136 30.73 -28.19 10.95
C THR A 136 30.67 -29.57 10.26
N HIS A 137 31.58 -30.48 10.63
CA HIS A 137 31.64 -31.87 10.14
C HIS A 137 31.77 -32.00 8.61
N GLY A 138 32.59 -31.14 7.97
CA GLY A 138 32.93 -31.25 6.55
C GLY A 138 31.80 -30.88 5.57
N SER A 139 30.73 -30.24 6.05
CA SER A 139 29.63 -29.77 5.20
C SER A 139 30.09 -28.66 4.25
N MET A 140 29.76 -28.79 2.95
CA MET A 140 29.98 -27.75 1.93
C MET A 140 28.69 -27.02 1.52
N PHE A 141 27.56 -27.30 2.18
CA PHE A 141 26.23 -26.86 1.76
C PHE A 141 25.57 -25.85 2.73
N HIS A 142 26.36 -25.02 3.41
CA HIS A 142 25.87 -24.14 4.49
C HIS A 142 24.69 -23.23 4.12
N ARG A 143 24.60 -22.78 2.85
CA ARG A 143 23.54 -21.86 2.38
C ARG A 143 22.87 -22.30 1.08
N ALA A 144 23.15 -23.52 0.64
CA ALA A 144 22.58 -24.08 -0.57
C ALA A 144 21.10 -24.50 -0.34
N PRO A 145 20.28 -24.56 -1.41
CA PRO A 145 18.87 -24.92 -1.30
C PRO A 145 18.57 -26.39 -0.99
N GLY A 146 19.56 -27.28 -1.17
CA GLY A 146 19.33 -28.72 -1.10
C GLY A 146 18.67 -29.25 -2.38
N SER A 147 17.96 -30.38 -2.26
CA SER A 147 17.26 -30.99 -3.40
C SER A 147 16.12 -30.12 -3.92
N ILE A 148 15.94 -30.09 -5.24
CA ILE A 148 14.92 -29.28 -5.94
C ILE A 148 13.82 -30.14 -6.59
N GLY A 149 13.88 -31.47 -6.48
CA GLY A 149 12.92 -32.39 -7.09
C GLY A 149 13.30 -33.87 -6.94
N ALA A 150 12.36 -34.75 -7.28
CA ALA A 150 12.57 -36.20 -7.29
C ALA A 150 13.10 -36.69 -8.65
N SER A 151 13.81 -37.83 -8.64
CA SER A 151 14.54 -38.34 -9.82
C SER A 151 13.69 -39.12 -10.84
N ALA A 152 12.80 -40.03 -10.41
CA ALA A 152 12.18 -41.02 -11.32
C ALA A 152 10.75 -40.68 -11.76
N PHE A 153 9.95 -40.14 -10.84
CA PHE A 153 8.65 -39.53 -11.14
C PHE A 153 8.47 -38.39 -10.14
N PRO A 154 8.22 -37.14 -10.57
CA PRO A 154 7.88 -36.66 -11.91
C PRO A 154 9.09 -36.30 -12.82
N SER A 155 10.33 -36.48 -12.38
CA SER A 155 11.57 -36.20 -13.14
C SER A 155 11.68 -34.76 -13.68
N ARG A 156 11.03 -33.81 -13.01
CA ARG A 156 11.05 -32.38 -13.33
C ARG A 156 10.85 -31.56 -12.07
N VAL A 157 11.25 -30.29 -12.12
CA VAL A 157 10.91 -29.33 -11.07
C VAL A 157 9.46 -28.88 -11.24
N MET A 158 8.68 -28.95 -10.17
CA MET A 158 7.28 -28.51 -10.19
C MET A 158 7.19 -26.97 -10.20
N PRO A 159 6.22 -26.38 -10.94
CA PRO A 159 5.93 -24.95 -10.86
C PRO A 159 5.66 -24.50 -9.42
N GLY A 160 6.14 -23.31 -9.05
CA GLY A 160 6.02 -22.80 -7.69
C GLY A 160 7.07 -23.31 -6.71
N ASN A 161 8.01 -24.17 -7.14
CA ASN A 161 9.14 -24.55 -6.30
C ASN A 161 9.93 -23.30 -5.86
N ARG A 162 10.25 -23.24 -4.56
CA ARG A 162 10.85 -22.07 -3.93
C ARG A 162 12.35 -22.05 -4.23
N SER A 163 12.83 -20.97 -4.85
CA SER A 163 14.22 -20.81 -5.24
C SER A 163 14.73 -19.39 -4.96
N SER A 164 15.99 -19.09 -5.25
CA SER A 164 16.53 -17.72 -5.19
C SER A 164 15.84 -16.81 -6.19
N GLY A 165 15.84 -15.49 -5.93
CA GLY A 165 15.25 -14.52 -6.84
C GLY A 165 15.11 -13.13 -6.23
N ARG A 166 14.59 -12.19 -7.02
CA ARG A 166 14.34 -10.82 -6.56
C ARG A 166 13.34 -10.82 -5.39
N LEU A 167 13.71 -10.12 -4.30
CA LEU A 167 12.90 -9.98 -3.10
C LEU A 167 12.52 -8.51 -2.87
N GLY A 168 11.26 -8.28 -2.50
CA GLY A 168 10.72 -6.93 -2.29
C GLY A 168 10.42 -6.21 -3.60
N GLY A 169 10.04 -4.94 -3.51
CA GLY A 169 9.60 -4.16 -4.68
C GLY A 169 8.26 -4.61 -5.26
N ARG A 170 7.53 -5.45 -4.53
CA ARG A 170 6.17 -5.91 -4.87
C ARG A 170 5.15 -5.18 -4.03
N GLN A 171 3.93 -5.06 -4.56
CA GLN A 171 2.78 -4.58 -3.80
C GLN A 171 2.52 -5.52 -2.62
N ALA A 172 2.28 -4.93 -1.46
CA ALA A 172 1.94 -5.62 -0.22
C ALA A 172 0.88 -4.82 0.52
N THR A 173 0.02 -5.53 1.23
CA THR A 173 -1.06 -4.95 2.03
C THR A 173 -0.83 -5.30 3.49
N ALA A 174 -0.68 -4.28 4.34
CA ALA A 174 -0.80 -4.43 5.78
C ALA A 174 -2.29 -4.33 6.12
N LYS A 175 -2.87 -5.43 6.60
CA LYS A 175 -4.31 -5.50 6.88
C LYS A 175 -4.61 -5.11 8.32
N ASN A 176 -5.82 -4.59 8.54
CA ASN A 176 -6.41 -4.39 9.85
C ASN A 176 -5.55 -3.52 10.79
N LEU A 177 -4.94 -2.47 10.25
CA LEU A 177 -4.25 -1.47 11.07
C LEU A 177 -5.27 -0.53 11.71
N ILE A 178 -5.01 -0.12 12.95
CA ILE A 178 -5.91 0.75 13.71
C ILE A 178 -5.47 2.20 13.52
N VAL A 179 -6.43 3.09 13.22
CA VAL A 179 -6.22 4.54 13.25
C VAL A 179 -6.17 5.01 14.70
N VAL A 180 -5.01 5.50 15.13
CA VAL A 180 -4.79 5.98 16.52
C VAL A 180 -5.23 7.42 16.66
N ARG A 181 -4.93 8.25 15.66
CA ARG A 181 -5.22 9.68 15.65
C ARG A 181 -5.32 10.17 14.21
N VAL A 182 -6.17 11.16 13.99
CA VAL A 182 -6.25 11.91 12.72
C VAL A 182 -6.02 13.39 13.01
N ASP A 183 -5.18 14.04 12.20
CA ASP A 183 -4.88 15.47 12.27
C ASP A 183 -5.32 16.10 10.94
N ALA A 184 -6.50 16.69 10.95
CA ALA A 184 -7.17 17.30 9.79
C ALA A 184 -6.39 18.50 9.23
N GLU A 185 -5.83 19.32 10.12
CA GLU A 185 -5.11 20.54 9.75
C GLU A 185 -3.85 20.22 8.93
N LYS A 186 -3.13 19.16 9.33
CA LYS A 186 -1.88 18.74 8.68
C LYS A 186 -2.08 17.60 7.67
N ASN A 187 -3.31 17.12 7.48
CA ASN A 187 -3.62 15.93 6.68
C ASN A 187 -2.81 14.70 7.10
N LEU A 188 -2.62 14.47 8.40
CA LEU A 188 -1.84 13.34 8.91
C LEU A 188 -2.74 12.27 9.53
N ILE A 189 -2.46 11.02 9.21
CA ILE A 189 -3.08 9.85 9.85
C ILE A 189 -1.99 9.07 10.57
N TYR A 190 -2.26 8.74 11.84
CA TYR A 190 -1.39 7.95 12.70
C TYR A 190 -1.93 6.53 12.77
N LEU A 191 -1.20 5.58 12.18
CA LEU A 191 -1.61 4.17 12.11
C LEU A 191 -0.80 3.32 13.07
N ARG A 192 -1.46 2.50 13.87
CA ARG A 192 -0.78 1.56 14.77
C ARG A 192 -0.04 0.50 13.96
N GLY A 193 1.28 0.43 14.11
CA GLY A 193 2.12 -0.58 13.50
C GLY A 193 2.75 -0.21 12.14
N PRO A 194 3.38 -1.19 11.46
CA PRO A 194 4.22 -0.93 10.30
C PRO A 194 3.44 -0.89 8.98
N VAL A 195 3.72 0.15 8.18
CA VAL A 195 3.19 0.29 6.80
C VAL A 195 4.21 -0.18 5.77
N PRO A 196 3.82 -0.87 4.68
CA PRO A 196 4.72 -1.26 3.60
C PRO A 196 5.37 -0.05 2.92
N GLY A 197 6.66 -0.18 2.62
CA GLY A 197 7.42 0.80 1.84
C GLY A 197 8.42 1.64 2.63
N ALA A 198 9.19 2.43 1.88
CA ALA A 198 10.20 3.33 2.39
C ALA A 198 9.62 4.67 2.86
N ARG A 199 10.44 5.50 3.49
CA ARG A 199 10.04 6.88 3.77
C ARG A 199 9.74 7.59 2.44
N ARG A 200 8.67 8.39 2.41
CA ARG A 200 8.11 9.09 1.24
C ARG A 200 7.52 8.19 0.15
N SER A 201 7.37 6.88 0.37
CA SER A 201 6.66 6.03 -0.60
C SER A 201 5.17 6.35 -0.63
N LEU A 202 4.58 6.26 -1.82
CA LEU A 202 3.12 6.29 -1.99
C LEU A 202 2.49 5.08 -1.28
N VAL A 203 1.42 5.35 -0.56
CA VAL A 203 0.56 4.34 0.06
C VAL A 203 -0.89 4.67 -0.27
N LYS A 204 -1.70 3.62 -0.41
CA LYS A 204 -3.15 3.70 -0.54
C LYS A 204 -3.75 3.14 0.73
N ILE A 205 -4.49 3.96 1.47
CA ILE A 205 -5.21 3.55 2.67
C ILE A 205 -6.64 3.27 2.23
N VAL A 206 -7.17 2.10 2.56
CA VAL A 206 -8.58 1.75 2.36
C VAL A 206 -9.17 1.27 3.67
N ARG A 207 -10.47 1.43 3.86
CA ARG A 207 -11.17 0.80 4.97
C ARG A 207 -11.06 -0.71 4.86
N SER A 208 -10.80 -1.37 5.98
CA SER A 208 -10.71 -2.81 6.00
C SER A 208 -12.10 -3.42 5.80
N THR A 209 -12.19 -4.43 4.94
CA THR A 209 -13.42 -5.23 4.80
C THR A 209 -13.57 -6.23 5.95
N PHE A 210 -12.46 -6.54 6.64
CA PHE A 210 -12.42 -7.48 7.75
C PHE A 210 -12.05 -6.75 9.04
N ALA A 211 -13.05 -6.28 9.77
CA ALA A 211 -12.86 -5.82 11.14
C ALA A 211 -12.78 -7.05 12.05
N LYS A 212 -11.64 -7.26 12.71
CA LYS A 212 -11.58 -8.23 13.79
C LYS A 212 -12.36 -7.63 14.98
N PRO A 213 -13.36 -8.32 15.56
CA PRO A 213 -13.96 -7.85 16.81
C PRO A 213 -12.86 -7.72 17.86
N GLU A 214 -12.92 -6.64 18.64
CA GLU A 214 -11.94 -6.32 19.70
C GLU A 214 -11.75 -7.49 20.68
#